data_AF-A0AAW0EM15-F1
#
_entry.id   AF-A0AAW0EM15-F1
#
_cell.length_a   1.000
_cell.length_b   1.000
_cell.length_c   1.000
_cell.angle_alpha   90.00
_cell.angle_beta   90.00
_cell.angle_gamma   90.00
#
_symmetry.space_group_name_H-M   'P 1'
#
loop_
_entity.id
_entity.type
_entity.pdbx_description
1 polymer ?
#
loop_
_entity_poly.entity_id
_entity_poly.type
_entity_poly.pdbx_seq_one_letter_code
_entity_poly.pdbx_strand_id
1 'polypeptide(L)'
;MSLHSDHKQVKTASLVYTHGANVLTNRYLNRGTAFTTEQRRQLRILGALPPTVETLEQQVERAWAQLCRYDKPINRYQHLSNIHATNTVLFYALVLAHVEAVLPIIYTPTVGEACQNFSNHWVRERGLYLSKLLKGQFAEVMQQSLYESVDVIVITDGSRILGLGDLGANGIGISIGKCSLYVAGAGLRPSRVLPIVMDAGTNTARYLEDREYLGTREKRLDDEQFYGLMDEFMDAVKATWPSAVVQFEDFSNNHCFDMLERYQNKYRCFNDDIQGTGAVIAAGFLNAIKQSGLGPLQQRIVVFGAGSAAVGVAKNIAQLASRMYNVDMQEVLKTFYLVDTRGLVSDTRGDKLASHKLLLSRKDVSAEESQKMTSLEDVVKFVKPTALLGLGGVGPVFTEEIVRSVAANAARPIIFPLSNPTSKSEVVPDDAYRWTNGAAIIASGSPFPASTIDGKTIKPSQGNNLYVFPGVGLGCALAQPSYIPDELLVAASACLNQQTTPEQLAAEQLYPPLDDIHNISAHIATEVIMESQRLGIDGNKELPRDKDAILALVKAAQWVPHYPEELSIRLV
;
A
#
# COMPACT_ATOMS: atom_id res chain seq x y z
N MET A 1 26.84 -0.41 53.81
CA MET A 1 26.48 0.95 54.27
C MET A 1 26.73 1.88 53.09
N SER A 2 25.80 2.63 52.50
CA SER A 2 24.42 2.97 52.85
C SER A 2 23.68 3.28 51.55
N LEU A 3 22.47 2.72 51.40
CA LEU A 3 21.41 3.18 50.50
C LEU A 3 20.75 4.43 51.11
N HIS A 4 20.43 5.46 50.33
CA HIS A 4 19.35 6.47 50.48
C HIS A 4 19.16 7.05 49.05
N SER A 5 18.09 6.75 48.29
CA SER A 5 16.75 7.37 48.29
C SER A 5 16.83 8.92 48.24
N ASP A 6 16.21 9.67 47.32
CA ASP A 6 14.79 9.59 46.97
C ASP A 6 14.38 10.38 45.71
N HIS A 7 13.28 9.89 45.11
CA HIS A 7 12.19 10.60 44.44
C HIS A 7 12.41 11.32 43.08
N LYS A 8 12.17 10.56 42.00
CA LYS A 8 11.23 11.01 40.96
C LYS A 8 10.15 9.94 40.77
N GLN A 9 8.91 10.34 41.03
CA GLN A 9 7.71 9.54 40.76
C GLN A 9 7.72 9.10 39.30
N VAL A 10 8.03 7.83 39.09
CA VAL A 10 7.69 7.11 37.89
C VAL A 10 6.17 6.93 37.93
N LYS A 11 5.43 7.74 37.17
CA LYS A 11 4.04 7.40 36.81
C LYS A 11 4.11 6.27 35.78
N THR A 12 4.46 5.08 36.25
CA THR A 12 4.29 3.84 35.50
C THR A 12 2.80 3.56 35.44
N ALA A 13 2.21 3.68 34.24
CA ALA A 13 1.01 2.92 33.93
C ALA A 13 1.44 1.44 33.87
N SER A 14 1.50 0.78 35.02
CA SER A 14 1.54 -0.68 35.06
C SER A 14 0.22 -1.17 34.46
N LEU A 15 0.25 -1.87 33.32
CA LEU A 15 -0.90 -2.59 32.81
C LEU A 15 -1.22 -3.73 33.80
N VAL A 16 -2.14 -3.39 34.68
CA VAL A 16 -2.59 -4.14 35.85
C VAL A 16 -3.69 -5.13 35.43
N TYR A 17 -3.43 -6.43 35.65
CA TYR A 17 -4.39 -7.50 35.97
C TYR A 17 -5.60 -7.66 35.01
N THR A 18 -5.49 -8.50 33.97
CA THR A 18 -6.64 -8.91 33.15
C THR A 18 -7.32 -10.17 33.69
N HIS A 19 -8.15 -10.01 34.73
CA HIS A 19 -9.13 -11.03 35.12
C HIS A 19 -10.52 -10.70 34.56
N GLY A 20 -11.36 -11.72 34.37
CA GLY A 20 -12.78 -11.55 34.04
C GLY A 20 -13.03 -10.91 32.67
N ALA A 21 -13.99 -9.99 32.60
CA ALA A 21 -14.44 -9.39 31.33
C ALA A 21 -13.34 -8.67 30.53
N ASN A 22 -12.26 -8.21 31.18
CA ASN A 22 -11.19 -7.44 30.53
C ASN A 22 -10.42 -8.25 29.47
N VAL A 23 -10.26 -9.56 29.65
CA VAL A 23 -9.60 -10.41 28.64
C VAL A 23 -10.49 -10.61 27.41
N LEU A 24 -11.81 -10.63 27.60
CA LEU A 24 -12.79 -10.80 26.54
C LEU A 24 -12.95 -9.53 25.70
N THR A 25 -12.69 -8.35 26.28
CA THR A 25 -12.79 -7.05 25.59
C THR A 25 -11.47 -6.59 24.95
N ASN A 26 -10.33 -7.16 25.35
CA ASN A 26 -9.04 -6.91 24.74
C ASN A 26 -8.86 -7.76 23.47
N ARG A 27 -8.92 -7.10 22.31
CA ARG A 27 -8.83 -7.73 20.98
C ARG A 27 -7.55 -8.53 20.70
N TYR A 28 -6.45 -8.26 21.40
CA TYR A 28 -5.19 -8.98 21.23
C TYR A 28 -5.11 -10.24 22.10
N LEU A 29 -5.86 -10.27 23.22
CA LEU A 29 -5.88 -11.39 24.16
C LEU A 29 -7.09 -12.30 23.98
N ASN A 30 -8.20 -11.76 23.49
CA ASN A 30 -9.46 -12.47 23.34
C ASN A 30 -9.31 -13.64 22.36
N ARG A 31 -9.75 -14.82 22.81
CA ARG A 31 -9.79 -16.05 22.03
C ARG A 31 -11.22 -16.54 21.79
N GLY A 32 -12.23 -15.84 22.31
CA GLY A 32 -13.63 -16.25 22.25
C GLY A 32 -13.83 -17.68 22.76
N THR A 33 -14.53 -18.49 22.00
CA THR A 33 -14.77 -19.92 22.28
C THR A 33 -13.51 -20.78 22.32
N ALA A 34 -12.36 -20.30 21.84
CA ALA A 34 -11.09 -21.04 21.85
C ALA A 34 -10.32 -20.97 23.17
N PHE A 35 -10.81 -20.23 24.17
CA PHE A 35 -10.28 -20.41 25.53
C PHE A 35 -10.59 -21.84 26.01
N THR A 36 -9.55 -22.58 26.43
CA THR A 36 -9.73 -23.91 27.01
C THR A 36 -10.51 -23.82 28.32
N THR A 37 -11.15 -24.90 28.76
CA THR A 37 -11.87 -24.92 30.03
C THR A 37 -10.97 -24.49 31.19
N GLU A 38 -9.70 -24.90 31.19
CA GLU A 38 -8.74 -24.53 32.22
C GLU A 38 -8.38 -23.04 32.18
N GLN A 39 -8.11 -22.48 31.00
CA GLN A 39 -7.90 -21.05 30.83
C GLN A 39 -9.14 -20.26 31.30
N ARG A 40 -10.35 -20.74 31.03
CA ARG A 40 -11.59 -20.11 31.52
C ARG A 40 -11.68 -20.09 33.04
N ARG A 41 -11.20 -21.15 33.74
CA ARG A 41 -11.13 -21.16 35.22
C ARG A 41 -10.14 -20.14 35.72
N GLN A 42 -8.92 -20.18 35.19
CA GLN A 42 -7.82 -19.30 35.58
C GLN A 42 -8.18 -17.82 35.39
N LEU A 43 -8.80 -17.48 34.26
CA LEU A 43 -9.25 -16.13 33.93
C LEU A 43 -10.57 -15.73 34.61
N ARG A 44 -11.22 -16.65 35.35
CA ARG A 44 -12.53 -16.45 36.01
C ARG A 44 -13.65 -16.05 35.04
N ILE A 45 -13.70 -16.71 33.89
CA ILE A 45 -14.71 -16.51 32.84
C ILE A 45 -15.54 -17.77 32.57
N LEU A 46 -15.53 -18.74 33.51
CA LEU A 46 -16.46 -19.86 33.48
C LEU A 46 -17.91 -19.35 33.44
N GLY A 47 -18.73 -19.91 32.55
CA GLY A 47 -20.12 -19.49 32.36
C GLY A 47 -20.30 -18.23 31.49
N ALA A 48 -19.22 -17.48 31.19
CA ALA A 48 -19.29 -16.30 30.32
C ALA A 48 -19.29 -16.65 28.81
N LEU A 49 -18.96 -17.90 28.46
CA LEU A 49 -18.86 -18.40 27.10
C LEU A 49 -19.64 -19.72 26.96
N PRO A 50 -20.15 -20.06 25.76
CA PRO A 50 -20.77 -21.36 25.49
C PRO A 50 -19.85 -22.54 25.88
N PRO A 51 -20.38 -23.71 26.29
CA PRO A 51 -19.59 -24.78 26.87
C PRO A 51 -18.58 -25.40 25.90
N THR A 52 -18.87 -25.39 24.59
CA THR A 52 -17.96 -25.91 23.56
C THR A 52 -16.66 -25.09 23.51
N VAL A 53 -15.53 -25.79 23.41
CA VAL A 53 -14.22 -25.20 23.12
C VAL A 53 -13.93 -25.44 21.64
N GLU A 54 -13.78 -24.37 20.87
CA GLU A 54 -13.43 -24.44 19.45
C GLU A 54 -11.90 -24.36 19.26
N THR A 55 -11.37 -24.99 18.22
CA THR A 55 -10.02 -24.64 17.72
C THR A 55 -10.08 -23.34 16.91
N LEU A 56 -8.93 -22.74 16.60
CA LEU A 56 -8.88 -21.54 15.74
C LEU A 56 -9.47 -21.84 14.35
N GLU A 57 -9.19 -23.02 13.81
CA GLU A 57 -9.68 -23.47 12.50
C GLU A 57 -11.21 -23.56 12.50
N GLN A 58 -11.80 -24.14 13.56
CA GLN A 58 -13.27 -24.19 13.71
C GLN A 58 -13.88 -22.79 13.81
N GLN A 59 -13.22 -21.85 14.50
CA GLN A 59 -13.66 -20.46 14.53
C GLN A 59 -13.57 -19.79 13.15
N VAL A 60 -12.52 -20.07 12.39
CA VAL A 60 -12.35 -19.58 11.01
C VAL A 60 -13.47 -20.12 10.13
N GLU A 61 -13.75 -21.42 10.15
CA GLU A 61 -14.85 -22.02 9.38
C GLU A 61 -16.20 -21.39 9.72
N ARG A 62 -16.49 -21.19 11.01
CA ARG A 62 -17.73 -20.56 11.46
C ARG A 62 -17.81 -19.09 11.02
N ALA A 63 -16.73 -18.33 11.16
CA ALA A 63 -16.69 -16.93 10.75
C ALA A 63 -16.78 -16.78 9.23
N TRP A 64 -16.14 -17.67 8.47
CA TRP A 64 -16.27 -17.75 7.02
C TRP A 64 -17.71 -18.04 6.58
N ALA A 65 -18.36 -19.03 7.20
CA ALA A 65 -19.76 -19.36 6.93
C ALA A 65 -20.71 -18.18 7.26
N GLN A 66 -20.40 -17.37 8.26
CA GLN A 66 -21.14 -16.13 8.55
C GLN A 66 -20.90 -15.08 7.47
N LEU A 67 -19.65 -14.90 7.03
CA LEU A 67 -19.28 -13.96 5.98
C LEU A 67 -19.98 -14.27 4.65
N CYS A 68 -20.05 -15.56 4.28
CA CYS A 68 -20.71 -16.01 3.05
C CYS A 68 -22.22 -15.75 3.00
N ARG A 69 -22.87 -15.46 4.14
CA ARG A 69 -24.31 -15.10 4.18
C ARG A 69 -24.60 -13.68 3.74
N TYR A 70 -23.58 -12.83 3.63
CA TYR A 70 -23.74 -11.47 3.15
C TYR A 70 -23.55 -11.42 1.63
N ASP A 71 -24.51 -10.82 0.93
CA ASP A 71 -24.42 -10.65 -0.52
C ASP A 71 -23.54 -9.45 -0.92
N LYS A 72 -23.67 -8.34 -0.19
CA LYS A 72 -22.98 -7.09 -0.52
C LYS A 72 -21.56 -7.04 0.09
N PRO A 73 -20.52 -6.66 -0.68
CA PRO A 73 -19.16 -6.52 -0.18
C PRO A 73 -19.04 -5.62 1.05
N ILE A 74 -19.75 -4.49 1.10
CA ILE A 74 -19.71 -3.57 2.24
C ILE A 74 -20.21 -4.22 3.55
N ASN A 75 -21.21 -5.10 3.49
CA ASN A 75 -21.69 -5.82 4.67
C ASN A 75 -20.65 -6.84 5.15
N ARG A 76 -19.94 -7.48 4.21
CA ARG A 76 -18.80 -8.35 4.52
C ARG A 76 -17.66 -7.55 5.17
N TYR A 77 -17.37 -6.35 4.67
CA TYR A 77 -16.37 -5.45 5.26
C TYR A 77 -16.71 -5.08 6.71
N GLN A 78 -17.97 -4.71 6.99
CA GLN A 78 -18.42 -4.40 8.35
C GLN A 78 -18.32 -5.62 9.28
N HIS A 79 -18.71 -6.80 8.80
CA HIS A 79 -18.59 -8.04 9.57
C HIS A 79 -17.13 -8.35 9.92
N LEU A 80 -16.22 -8.26 8.95
CA LEU A 80 -14.78 -8.41 9.17
C LEU A 80 -14.23 -7.35 10.13
N SER A 81 -14.70 -6.11 10.03
CA SER A 81 -14.30 -5.02 10.94
C SER A 81 -14.69 -5.33 12.39
N ASN A 82 -15.87 -5.91 12.61
CA ASN A 82 -16.31 -6.37 13.93
C ASN A 82 -15.45 -7.52 14.48
N ILE A 83 -15.12 -8.51 13.65
CA ILE A 83 -14.18 -9.57 14.05
C ILE A 83 -12.83 -8.94 14.42
N HIS A 84 -12.32 -8.05 13.56
CA HIS A 84 -11.04 -7.39 13.79
C HIS A 84 -11.04 -6.55 15.09
N ALA A 85 -12.15 -5.91 15.43
CA ALA A 85 -12.31 -5.10 16.65
C ALA A 85 -12.41 -5.94 17.94
N THR A 86 -12.66 -7.25 17.84
CA THR A 86 -12.93 -8.13 18.99
C THR A 86 -11.92 -9.26 19.15
N ASN A 87 -11.34 -9.77 18.07
CA ASN A 87 -10.41 -10.90 18.07
C ASN A 87 -9.43 -10.76 16.89
N THR A 88 -8.26 -10.20 17.17
CA THR A 88 -7.22 -9.91 16.17
C THR A 88 -6.65 -11.18 15.54
N VAL A 89 -6.43 -12.24 16.33
CA VAL A 89 -5.91 -13.52 15.82
C VAL A 89 -6.91 -14.15 14.83
N LEU A 90 -8.19 -14.21 15.19
CA LEU A 90 -9.23 -14.77 14.33
C LEU A 90 -9.38 -13.99 13.02
N PHE A 91 -9.32 -12.66 13.08
CA PHE A 91 -9.37 -11.83 11.88
C PHE A 91 -8.26 -12.21 10.89
N TYR A 92 -7.00 -12.24 11.35
CA TYR A 92 -5.88 -12.55 10.46
C TYR A 92 -5.83 -14.02 10.04
N ALA A 93 -6.25 -14.95 10.89
CA ALA A 93 -6.40 -16.35 10.52
C ALA A 93 -7.39 -16.52 9.37
N LEU A 94 -8.54 -15.83 9.44
CA LEU A 94 -9.55 -15.84 8.38
C LEU A 94 -9.04 -15.18 7.10
N VAL A 95 -8.35 -14.04 7.21
CA VAL A 95 -7.77 -13.36 6.05
C VAL A 95 -6.78 -14.27 5.32
N LEU A 96 -5.86 -14.93 6.04
CA LEU A 96 -4.86 -15.80 5.43
C LEU A 96 -5.48 -17.08 4.86
N ALA A 97 -6.48 -17.67 5.52
CA ALA A 97 -7.18 -18.86 5.03
C ALA A 97 -7.96 -18.62 3.72
N HIS A 98 -8.37 -17.36 3.46
CA HIS A 98 -9.23 -17.01 2.33
C HIS A 98 -8.75 -15.74 1.59
N VAL A 99 -7.42 -15.57 1.44
CA VAL A 99 -6.81 -14.31 0.99
C VAL A 99 -7.40 -13.77 -0.31
N GLU A 100 -7.57 -14.62 -1.34
CA GLU A 100 -8.09 -14.18 -2.64
C GLU A 100 -9.52 -13.63 -2.56
N ALA A 101 -10.35 -14.21 -1.69
CA ALA A 101 -11.75 -13.82 -1.54
C ALA A 101 -11.94 -12.66 -0.57
N VAL A 102 -11.06 -12.53 0.43
CA VAL A 102 -11.14 -11.49 1.47
C VAL A 102 -10.43 -10.21 1.06
N LEU A 103 -9.35 -10.29 0.28
CA LEU A 103 -8.57 -9.12 -0.12
C LEU A 103 -9.43 -8.03 -0.81
N PRO A 104 -10.32 -8.34 -1.77
CA PRO A 104 -11.19 -7.34 -2.39
C PRO A 104 -12.23 -6.71 -1.44
N ILE A 105 -12.42 -7.31 -0.27
CA ILE A 105 -13.35 -6.84 0.78
C ILE A 105 -12.62 -5.89 1.73
N ILE A 106 -11.45 -6.27 2.25
CA ILE A 106 -10.69 -5.44 3.22
C ILE A 106 -9.79 -4.39 2.56
N TYR A 107 -9.62 -4.48 1.23
CA TYR A 107 -8.85 -3.57 0.40
C TYR A 107 -9.67 -3.12 -0.81
N THR A 108 -9.03 -2.72 -1.90
CA THR A 108 -9.72 -2.25 -3.10
C THR A 108 -10.51 -3.39 -3.78
N PRO A 109 -11.74 -3.13 -4.25
CA PRO A 109 -12.41 -1.82 -4.30
C PRO A 109 -13.23 -1.45 -3.06
N THR A 110 -13.62 -2.41 -2.21
CA THR A 110 -14.62 -2.21 -1.14
C THR A 110 -14.18 -1.21 -0.08
N VAL A 111 -12.88 -1.12 0.23
CA VAL A 111 -12.34 -0.13 1.18
C VAL A 111 -12.63 1.31 0.75
N GLY A 112 -12.75 1.58 -0.56
CA GLY A 112 -13.13 2.90 -1.06
C GLY A 112 -14.57 3.27 -0.68
N GLU A 113 -15.51 2.34 -0.84
CA GLU A 113 -16.91 2.51 -0.39
C GLU A 113 -16.98 2.67 1.13
N ALA A 114 -16.17 1.90 1.87
CA ALA A 114 -16.06 2.01 3.31
C ALA A 114 -15.55 3.39 3.74
N CYS A 115 -14.55 3.96 3.04
CA CYS A 115 -14.06 5.30 3.30
C CYS A 115 -15.12 6.36 3.00
N GLN A 116 -15.88 6.24 1.90
CA GLN A 116 -16.92 7.23 1.59
C GLN A 116 -17.98 7.39 2.69
N ASN A 117 -18.21 6.31 3.47
CA ASN A 117 -19.20 6.26 4.54
C ASN A 117 -18.58 5.90 5.90
N PHE A 118 -17.28 6.14 6.11
CA PHE A 118 -16.54 5.61 7.26
C PHE A 118 -17.15 6.03 8.60
N SER A 119 -17.53 7.30 8.71
CA SER A 119 -18.21 7.84 9.90
C SER A 119 -19.48 7.05 10.27
N ASN A 120 -20.29 6.65 9.28
CA ASN A 120 -21.51 5.86 9.48
C ASN A 120 -21.23 4.38 9.79
N HIS A 121 -19.99 3.93 9.57
CA HIS A 121 -19.54 2.56 9.79
C HIS A 121 -18.57 2.45 10.96
N TRP A 122 -18.37 3.54 11.70
CA TRP A 122 -17.45 3.56 12.83
C TRP A 122 -17.94 2.60 13.92
N VAL A 123 -17.07 1.69 14.35
CA VAL A 123 -17.40 0.64 15.34
C VAL A 123 -16.65 0.88 16.66
N ARG A 124 -15.33 1.01 16.59
CA ARG A 124 -14.43 1.00 17.74
C ARG A 124 -13.15 1.76 17.41
N GLU A 125 -12.46 2.25 18.45
CA GLU A 125 -11.18 2.94 18.31
C GLU A 125 -10.16 2.11 17.52
N ARG A 126 -9.49 2.75 16.56
CA ARG A 126 -8.36 2.17 15.83
C ARG A 126 -7.47 3.26 15.25
N GLY A 127 -6.18 3.15 15.54
CA GLY A 127 -5.22 4.15 15.13
C GLY A 127 -5.24 5.42 15.98
N LEU A 128 -4.61 6.47 15.46
CA LEU A 128 -4.62 7.82 16.04
C LEU A 128 -5.26 8.81 15.06
N TYR A 129 -6.03 9.74 15.61
CA TYR A 129 -6.64 10.85 14.89
C TYR A 129 -5.94 12.12 15.37
N LEU A 130 -5.08 12.68 14.53
CA LEU A 130 -4.33 13.90 14.83
C LEU A 130 -4.97 15.06 14.07
N SER A 131 -5.16 16.20 14.73
CA SER A 131 -5.75 17.38 14.09
C SER A 131 -5.07 18.65 14.58
N LYS A 132 -5.38 19.77 13.94
CA LYS A 132 -4.86 21.10 14.35
C LYS A 132 -5.17 21.45 15.81
N LEU A 133 -6.22 20.86 16.40
CA LEU A 133 -6.61 21.09 17.80
C LEU A 133 -5.59 20.50 18.79
N LEU A 134 -4.79 19.54 18.33
CA LEU A 134 -3.75 18.86 19.10
C LEU A 134 -2.35 19.37 18.75
N LYS A 135 -2.22 20.48 18.00
CA LYS A 135 -0.93 21.11 17.69
C LYS A 135 -0.18 21.46 18.98
N GLY A 136 1.08 21.10 19.05
CA GLY A 136 1.95 21.19 20.22
C GLY A 136 1.84 20.02 21.20
N GLN A 137 0.99 19.03 20.93
CA GLN A 137 0.69 17.92 21.84
C GLN A 137 0.91 16.53 21.20
N PHE A 138 1.38 16.43 19.95
CA PHE A 138 1.50 15.14 19.28
C PHE A 138 2.42 14.15 20.02
N ALA A 139 3.54 14.62 20.56
CA ALA A 139 4.44 13.78 21.35
C ALA A 139 3.76 13.23 22.62
N GLU A 140 2.98 14.06 23.32
CA GLU A 140 2.23 13.64 24.50
C GLU A 140 1.15 12.60 24.15
N VAL A 141 0.39 12.86 23.07
CA VAL A 141 -0.63 11.93 22.55
C VAL A 141 -0.02 10.56 22.21
N MET A 142 1.14 10.54 21.55
CA MET A 142 1.83 9.29 21.20
C MET A 142 2.33 8.55 22.44
N GLN A 143 2.94 9.25 23.40
CA GLN A 143 3.44 8.66 24.66
C GLN A 143 2.34 8.10 25.56
N GLN A 144 1.15 8.71 25.55
CA GLN A 144 -0.01 8.26 26.33
C GLN A 144 -0.88 7.23 25.58
N SER A 145 -0.58 6.95 24.32
CA SER A 145 -1.34 5.99 23.52
C SER A 145 -1.14 4.54 23.99
N LEU A 146 -1.99 3.63 23.52
CA LEU A 146 -1.87 2.19 23.78
C LEU A 146 -0.74 1.52 22.99
N TYR A 147 0.02 2.28 22.19
CA TYR A 147 1.07 1.75 21.32
C TYR A 147 2.45 1.93 21.97
N GLU A 148 2.89 0.90 22.70
CA GLU A 148 4.20 0.93 23.38
C GLU A 148 5.38 0.90 22.41
N SER A 149 5.25 0.20 21.29
CA SER A 149 6.29 0.07 20.26
C SER A 149 5.65 -0.05 18.89
N VAL A 150 6.13 0.74 17.94
CA VAL A 150 5.61 0.81 16.57
C VAL A 150 6.74 0.55 15.59
N ASP A 151 6.51 -0.39 14.68
CA ASP A 151 7.43 -0.72 13.57
C ASP A 151 7.05 0.03 12.31
N VAL A 152 5.75 0.13 12.04
CA VAL A 152 5.23 0.76 10.82
C VAL A 152 4.02 1.63 11.15
N ILE A 153 4.05 2.86 10.65
CA ILE A 153 2.97 3.82 10.65
C ILE A 153 2.48 3.98 9.22
N VAL A 154 1.17 3.91 9.01
CA VAL A 154 0.56 4.36 7.74
C VAL A 154 -0.27 5.59 8.04
N ILE A 155 0.06 6.71 7.40
CA ILE A 155 -0.61 7.99 7.61
C ILE A 155 -1.20 8.50 6.30
N THR A 156 -2.40 9.09 6.39
CA THR A 156 -3.08 9.83 5.32
C THR A 156 -3.68 11.12 5.87
N ASP A 157 -3.90 12.13 5.03
CA ASP A 157 -4.78 13.28 5.35
C ASP A 157 -6.15 13.18 4.67
N GLY A 158 -6.39 12.10 3.95
CA GLY A 158 -7.61 11.82 3.20
C GLY A 158 -7.89 12.77 2.04
N SER A 159 -6.91 13.55 1.57
CA SER A 159 -7.12 14.54 0.50
C SER A 159 -7.28 13.91 -0.89
N ARG A 160 -6.82 12.67 -1.08
CA ARG A 160 -6.92 11.96 -2.34
C ARG A 160 -7.05 10.45 -2.12
N ILE A 161 -8.15 10.03 -1.53
CA ILE A 161 -8.42 8.61 -1.33
C ILE A 161 -8.69 7.92 -2.67
N LEU A 162 -7.79 7.05 -3.10
CA LEU A 162 -7.87 6.35 -4.39
C LEU A 162 -8.17 7.33 -5.55
N GLY A 163 -9.10 6.97 -6.45
CA GLY A 163 -9.72 7.85 -7.44
C GLY A 163 -11.03 8.51 -6.98
N LEU A 164 -11.27 8.60 -5.66
CA LEU A 164 -12.53 9.09 -5.07
C LEU A 164 -12.45 10.54 -4.56
N GLY A 165 -11.24 11.09 -4.45
CA GLY A 165 -11.01 12.48 -4.07
C GLY A 165 -10.88 12.70 -2.56
N ASP A 166 -11.27 13.89 -2.10
CA ASP A 166 -11.12 14.33 -0.72
C ASP A 166 -12.20 13.72 0.18
N LEU A 167 -11.82 12.81 1.07
CA LEU A 167 -12.70 12.19 2.06
C LEU A 167 -12.38 12.64 3.51
N GLY A 168 -11.42 13.53 3.70
CA GLY A 168 -11.00 14.03 5.01
C GLY A 168 -10.66 12.91 6.00
N ALA A 169 -11.11 13.03 7.25
CA ALA A 169 -10.86 12.06 8.32
C ALA A 169 -11.42 10.65 8.03
N ASN A 170 -12.42 10.53 7.15
CA ASN A 170 -12.91 9.21 6.73
C ASN A 170 -11.86 8.40 5.95
N GLY A 171 -10.82 9.07 5.43
CA GLY A 171 -9.70 8.45 4.76
C GLY A 171 -8.91 7.44 5.60
N ILE A 172 -9.05 7.47 6.94
CA ILE A 172 -8.37 6.53 7.84
C ILE A 172 -8.63 5.05 7.50
N GLY A 173 -9.75 4.74 6.82
CA GLY A 173 -10.04 3.39 6.34
C GLY A 173 -8.92 2.82 5.46
N ILE A 174 -8.22 3.66 4.69
CA ILE A 174 -7.04 3.26 3.90
C ILE A 174 -5.86 2.92 4.81
N SER A 175 -5.51 3.78 5.76
CA SER A 175 -4.44 3.49 6.74
C SER A 175 -4.70 2.17 7.48
N ILE A 176 -5.94 1.94 7.92
CA ILE A 176 -6.35 0.68 8.58
C ILE A 176 -6.19 -0.52 7.63
N GLY A 177 -6.62 -0.38 6.38
CA GLY A 177 -6.47 -1.41 5.35
C GLY A 177 -5.00 -1.76 5.11
N LYS A 178 -4.14 -0.77 4.86
CA LYS A 178 -2.69 -0.97 4.64
C LYS A 178 -2.00 -1.58 5.84
N CYS A 179 -2.30 -1.15 7.07
CA CYS A 179 -1.78 -1.81 8.28
C CYS A 179 -2.25 -3.27 8.36
N SER A 180 -3.48 -3.57 7.95
CA SER A 180 -3.96 -4.96 7.88
C SER A 180 -3.15 -5.79 6.87
N LEU A 181 -2.79 -5.19 5.73
CA LEU A 181 -1.95 -5.81 4.71
C LEU A 181 -0.48 -5.93 5.11
N TYR A 182 0.05 -5.07 5.96
CA TYR A 182 1.38 -5.26 6.55
C TYR A 182 1.45 -6.52 7.42
N VAL A 183 0.41 -6.77 8.20
CA VAL A 183 0.31 -7.97 9.03
C VAL A 183 0.08 -9.20 8.16
N ALA A 184 -0.93 -9.18 7.29
CA ALA A 184 -1.29 -10.36 6.49
C ALA A 184 -0.29 -10.64 5.34
N GLY A 185 0.41 -9.61 4.86
CA GLY A 185 1.35 -9.72 3.74
C GLY A 185 2.77 -10.00 4.19
N ALA A 186 3.23 -9.40 5.28
CA ALA A 186 4.61 -9.54 5.75
C ALA A 186 4.75 -10.17 7.13
N GLY A 187 3.67 -10.48 7.85
CA GLY A 187 3.77 -11.00 9.21
C GLY A 187 4.29 -9.96 10.21
N LEU A 188 4.06 -8.67 10.00
CA LEU A 188 4.30 -7.71 11.07
C LEU A 188 3.36 -7.98 12.26
N ARG A 189 3.83 -7.70 13.48
CA ARG A 189 2.99 -7.91 14.67
C ARG A 189 1.81 -6.92 14.64
N PRO A 190 0.55 -7.37 14.80
CA PRO A 190 -0.61 -6.49 14.76
C PRO A 190 -0.58 -5.30 15.74
N SER A 191 0.06 -5.48 16.90
CA SER A 191 0.19 -4.42 17.91
C SER A 191 1.28 -3.39 17.60
N ARG A 192 2.11 -3.63 16.57
CA ARG A 192 3.24 -2.77 16.17
C ARG A 192 3.01 -2.06 14.83
N VAL A 193 1.81 -2.20 14.25
CA VAL A 193 1.37 -1.41 13.09
C VAL A 193 0.35 -0.37 13.53
N LEU A 194 0.55 0.88 13.10
CA LEU A 194 -0.23 2.01 13.57
C LEU A 194 -0.86 2.79 12.40
N PRO A 195 -2.19 2.70 12.21
CA PRO A 195 -2.87 3.58 11.27
C PRO A 195 -3.06 4.97 11.88
N ILE A 196 -2.81 6.02 11.10
CA ILE A 196 -3.01 7.41 11.50
C ILE A 196 -3.80 8.14 10.40
N VAL A 197 -4.63 9.09 10.83
CA VAL A 197 -5.15 10.14 9.96
C VAL A 197 -4.76 11.51 10.50
N MET A 198 -4.22 12.36 9.62
CA MET A 198 -4.02 13.78 9.86
C MET A 198 -5.27 14.53 9.40
N ASP A 199 -6.18 14.82 10.32
CA ASP A 199 -7.37 15.61 10.06
C ASP A 199 -7.01 17.09 9.92
N ALA A 200 -6.68 17.47 8.68
CA ALA A 200 -6.42 18.83 8.25
C ALA A 200 -7.69 19.54 7.72
N GLY A 201 -8.89 19.03 8.02
CA GLY A 201 -10.15 19.47 7.42
C GLY A 201 -10.45 18.78 6.08
N THR A 202 -11.51 19.22 5.39
CA THR A 202 -11.92 18.68 4.08
C THR A 202 -12.54 19.75 3.19
N ASN A 203 -12.27 19.69 1.89
CA ASN A 203 -12.86 20.59 0.91
C ASN A 203 -14.20 20.07 0.35
N THR A 204 -14.58 18.84 0.65
CA THR A 204 -15.80 18.20 0.15
C THR A 204 -17.03 18.71 0.86
N ALA A 205 -17.89 19.43 0.12
CA ALA A 205 -19.09 20.09 0.64
C ALA A 205 -20.01 19.14 1.42
N ARG A 206 -20.23 17.92 0.89
CA ARG A 206 -21.05 16.90 1.56
C ARG A 206 -20.58 16.64 2.99
N TYR A 207 -19.28 16.50 3.26
CA TYR A 207 -18.78 16.21 4.61
C TYR A 207 -18.78 17.42 5.54
N LEU A 208 -18.68 18.64 4.98
CA LEU A 208 -18.82 19.87 5.74
C LEU A 208 -20.26 20.06 6.27
N GLU A 209 -21.25 19.60 5.50
CA GLU A 209 -22.68 19.71 5.81
C GLU A 209 -23.23 18.49 6.57
N ASP A 210 -22.53 17.35 6.50
CA ASP A 210 -22.96 16.09 7.12
C ASP A 210 -22.80 16.14 8.65
N ARG A 211 -23.91 15.92 9.35
CA ARG A 211 -23.94 15.90 10.83
C ARG A 211 -23.20 14.70 11.41
N GLU A 212 -23.19 13.59 10.68
CA GLU A 212 -22.60 12.33 11.10
C GLU A 212 -21.11 12.25 10.80
N TYR A 213 -20.55 13.17 9.99
CA TYR A 213 -19.12 13.22 9.72
C TYR A 213 -18.32 13.46 11.00
N LEU A 214 -17.42 12.52 11.32
CA LEU A 214 -16.62 12.51 12.56
C LEU A 214 -15.34 13.34 12.49
N GLY A 215 -14.97 13.85 11.31
CA GLY A 215 -13.80 14.73 11.14
C GLY A 215 -14.11 16.21 11.34
N THR A 216 -13.08 17.04 11.21
CA THR A 216 -13.20 18.50 11.31
C THR A 216 -14.01 19.04 10.14
N ARG A 217 -15.16 19.68 10.44
CA ARG A 217 -16.06 20.32 9.47
C ARG A 217 -15.60 21.73 9.07
N GLU A 218 -14.34 21.82 8.67
CA GLU A 218 -13.73 23.04 8.14
C GLU A 218 -13.00 22.73 6.83
N LYS A 219 -12.81 23.76 6.00
CA LYS A 219 -11.99 23.65 4.80
C LYS A 219 -10.57 23.25 5.15
N ARG A 220 -9.87 22.63 4.19
CA ARG A 220 -8.49 22.20 4.39
C ARG A 220 -7.59 23.37 4.80
N LEU A 221 -6.65 23.08 5.69
CA LEU A 221 -5.58 24.01 6.05
C LEU A 221 -4.81 24.49 4.82
N ASP A 222 -4.27 25.70 4.92
CA ASP A 222 -3.24 26.14 3.96
C ASP A 222 -1.94 25.35 4.13
N ASP A 223 -1.04 25.48 3.16
CA ASP A 223 0.20 24.69 3.11
C ASP A 223 1.12 24.99 4.31
N GLU A 224 1.20 26.24 4.78
CA GLU A 224 2.05 26.60 5.92
C GLU A 224 1.57 25.89 7.19
N GLN A 225 0.26 25.94 7.44
CA GLN A 225 -0.37 25.30 8.59
C GLN A 225 -0.26 23.77 8.50
N PHE A 226 -0.56 23.20 7.34
CA PHE A 226 -0.47 21.75 7.10
C PHE A 226 0.95 21.24 7.34
N TYR A 227 1.94 21.89 6.74
CA TYR A 227 3.33 21.49 6.90
C TYR A 227 3.83 21.68 8.33
N GLY A 228 3.37 22.70 9.05
CA GLY A 228 3.67 22.86 10.46
C GLY A 228 3.16 21.71 11.33
N LEU A 229 2.00 21.12 11.00
CA LEU A 229 1.51 19.91 11.68
C LEU A 229 2.35 18.68 11.29
N MET A 230 2.68 18.53 10.00
CA MET A 230 3.46 17.38 9.54
C MET A 230 4.89 17.39 10.10
N ASP A 231 5.54 18.55 10.24
CA ASP A 231 6.84 18.66 10.90
C ASP A 231 6.77 18.17 12.35
N GLU A 232 5.81 18.69 13.13
CA GLU A 232 5.60 18.28 14.52
C GLU A 232 5.35 16.78 14.61
N PHE A 233 4.54 16.23 13.70
CA PHE A 233 4.26 14.81 13.63
C PHE A 233 5.52 13.99 13.38
N MET A 234 6.32 14.34 12.37
CA MET A 234 7.54 13.59 12.04
C MET A 234 8.56 13.62 13.19
N ASP A 235 8.71 14.76 13.86
CA ASP A 235 9.57 14.91 15.04
C ASP A 235 9.05 14.10 16.23
N ALA A 236 7.75 14.14 16.49
CA ALA A 236 7.11 13.37 17.56
C ALA A 236 7.26 11.86 17.35
N VAL A 237 7.07 11.37 16.11
CA VAL A 237 7.30 9.97 15.76
C VAL A 237 8.76 9.59 16.00
N LYS A 238 9.71 10.37 15.50
CA LYS A 238 11.15 10.09 15.66
C LYS A 238 11.57 10.05 17.13
N ALA A 239 11.00 10.92 17.96
CA ALA A 239 11.28 10.96 19.39
C ALA A 239 10.66 9.77 20.14
N THR A 240 9.44 9.37 19.78
CA THR A 240 8.67 8.35 20.52
C THR A 240 9.00 6.93 20.05
N TRP A 241 9.06 6.70 18.73
CA TRP A 241 9.34 5.42 18.10
C TRP A 241 10.47 5.59 17.08
N PRO A 242 11.73 5.72 17.53
CA PRO A 242 12.85 6.08 16.68
C PRO A 242 13.16 5.07 15.59
N SER A 243 12.64 3.84 15.63
CA SER A 243 12.81 2.81 14.61
C SER A 243 11.64 2.74 13.61
N ALA A 244 10.54 3.45 13.86
CA ALA A 244 9.32 3.32 13.07
C ALA A 244 9.53 3.79 11.62
N VAL A 245 8.94 3.03 10.70
CA VAL A 245 8.79 3.41 9.29
C VAL A 245 7.49 4.19 9.13
N VAL A 246 7.54 5.34 8.46
CA VAL A 246 6.36 6.16 8.14
C VAL A 246 6.04 6.01 6.66
N GLN A 247 4.92 5.37 6.35
CA GLN A 247 4.36 5.31 5.02
C GLN A 247 3.33 6.42 4.83
N PHE A 248 3.57 7.32 3.88
CA PHE A 248 2.59 8.28 3.41
C PHE A 248 1.66 7.63 2.38
N GLU A 249 0.36 7.85 2.53
CA GLU A 249 -0.68 7.24 1.71
C GLU A 249 -1.79 8.23 1.34
N ASP A 250 -2.22 8.24 0.08
CA ASP A 250 -3.41 8.94 -0.40
C ASP A 250 -3.46 10.45 -0.10
N PHE A 251 -2.29 11.10 -0.17
CA PHE A 251 -2.18 12.57 -0.11
C PHE A 251 -2.39 13.19 -1.51
N SER A 252 -2.69 14.49 -1.52
CA SER A 252 -2.80 15.27 -2.74
C SER A 252 -1.48 15.25 -3.52
N ASN A 253 -1.55 15.35 -4.86
CA ASN A 253 -0.36 15.25 -5.71
C ASN A 253 0.77 16.19 -5.28
N ASN A 254 0.44 17.45 -4.95
CA ASN A 254 1.44 18.44 -4.54
C ASN A 254 2.08 18.03 -3.21
N HIS A 255 1.26 17.68 -2.21
CA HIS A 255 1.75 17.28 -0.90
C HIS A 255 2.59 15.99 -0.96
N CYS A 256 2.24 15.00 -1.79
CA CYS A 256 3.05 13.78 -1.90
C CYS A 256 4.52 14.06 -2.26
N PHE A 257 4.76 14.92 -3.25
CA PHE A 257 6.12 15.26 -3.68
C PHE A 257 6.83 16.14 -2.65
N ASP A 258 6.16 17.18 -2.16
CA ASP A 258 6.72 18.12 -1.19
C ASP A 258 7.11 17.39 0.12
N MET A 259 6.30 16.43 0.58
CA MET A 259 6.61 15.62 1.77
C MET A 259 7.83 14.72 1.54
N LEU A 260 7.95 14.07 0.39
CA LEU A 260 9.14 13.26 0.09
C LEU A 260 10.39 14.15 0.06
N GLU A 261 10.35 15.28 -0.64
CA GLU A 261 11.48 16.23 -0.67
C GLU A 261 11.87 16.71 0.73
N ARG A 262 10.87 17.01 1.58
CA ARG A 262 11.08 17.56 2.92
C ARG A 262 11.61 16.53 3.92
N TYR A 263 11.16 15.27 3.84
CA TYR A 263 11.33 14.27 4.89
C TYR A 263 12.18 13.05 4.52
N GLN A 264 12.23 12.65 3.24
CA GLN A 264 12.81 11.35 2.84
C GLN A 264 14.29 11.20 3.22
N ASN A 265 15.05 12.29 3.30
CA ASN A 265 16.47 12.25 3.69
C ASN A 265 16.71 12.47 5.20
N LYS A 266 15.65 12.65 6.00
CA LYS A 266 15.72 13.00 7.43
C LYS A 266 15.07 11.95 8.34
N TYR A 267 14.09 11.23 7.81
CA TYR A 267 13.29 10.24 8.53
C TYR A 267 13.16 8.95 7.72
N ARG A 268 12.77 7.87 8.39
CA ARG A 268 12.45 6.58 7.76
C ARG A 268 11.07 6.63 7.12
N CYS A 269 10.95 7.34 6.01
CA CYS A 269 9.66 7.48 5.35
C CYS A 269 9.72 7.22 3.84
N PHE A 270 8.60 6.74 3.31
CA PHE A 270 8.39 6.57 1.88
C PHE A 270 6.90 6.82 1.56
N ASN A 271 6.58 7.04 0.30
CA ASN A 271 5.20 7.21 -0.16
C ASN A 271 4.80 6.02 -1.04
N ASP A 272 3.74 5.30 -0.69
CA ASP A 272 3.35 4.09 -1.43
C ASP A 272 2.82 4.45 -2.83
N ASP A 273 2.09 5.55 -2.98
CA ASP A 273 1.52 5.97 -4.27
C ASP A 273 2.58 6.29 -5.33
N ILE A 274 3.72 6.85 -4.91
CA ILE A 274 4.86 7.18 -5.78
C ILE A 274 5.81 5.99 -5.88
N GLN A 275 6.36 5.56 -4.74
CA GLN A 275 7.49 4.65 -4.69
C GLN A 275 7.04 3.19 -4.68
N GLY A 276 5.99 2.86 -3.93
CA GLY A 276 5.43 1.50 -3.90
C GLY A 276 4.77 1.10 -5.21
N THR A 277 3.90 1.96 -5.76
CA THR A 277 3.31 1.80 -7.10
C THR A 277 4.40 1.72 -8.14
N GLY A 278 5.41 2.59 -8.06
CA GLY A 278 6.54 2.57 -8.97
C GLY A 278 7.26 1.23 -8.96
N ALA A 279 7.57 0.70 -7.78
CA ALA A 279 8.29 -0.55 -7.61
C ALA A 279 7.50 -1.76 -8.11
N VAL A 280 6.20 -1.89 -7.80
CA VAL A 280 5.41 -3.04 -8.28
C VAL A 280 5.25 -2.99 -9.80
N ILE A 281 4.91 -1.83 -10.36
CA ILE A 281 4.69 -1.70 -11.80
C ILE A 281 6.00 -1.88 -12.56
N ALA A 282 7.13 -1.39 -12.05
CA ALA A 282 8.43 -1.65 -12.67
C ALA A 282 8.75 -3.15 -12.74
N ALA A 283 8.48 -3.90 -11.67
CA ALA A 283 8.70 -5.35 -11.64
C ALA A 283 7.87 -6.07 -12.72
N GLY A 284 6.56 -5.81 -12.79
CA GLY A 284 5.69 -6.42 -13.79
C GLY A 284 5.95 -5.92 -15.21
N PHE A 285 6.30 -4.64 -15.38
CA PHE A 285 6.59 -4.06 -16.69
C PHE A 285 7.87 -4.64 -17.30
N LEU A 286 8.91 -4.90 -16.51
CA LEU A 286 10.11 -5.56 -17.01
C LEU A 286 9.86 -7.04 -17.38
N ASN A 287 8.90 -7.69 -16.74
CA ASN A 287 8.41 -9.01 -17.17
C ASN A 287 7.61 -8.91 -18.48
N ALA A 288 6.80 -7.87 -18.65
CA ALA A 288 6.10 -7.59 -19.90
C ALA A 288 7.07 -7.24 -21.04
N ILE A 289 8.18 -6.54 -20.77
CA ILE A 289 9.27 -6.30 -21.72
C ILE A 289 9.80 -7.64 -22.26
N LYS A 290 10.11 -8.60 -21.37
CA LYS A 290 10.59 -9.95 -21.77
C LYS A 290 9.57 -10.64 -22.69
N GLN A 291 8.28 -10.58 -22.36
CA GLN A 291 7.21 -11.18 -23.18
C GLN A 291 6.96 -10.43 -24.49
N SER A 292 7.20 -9.12 -24.53
CA SER A 292 6.94 -8.29 -25.72
C SER A 292 7.91 -8.56 -26.88
N GLY A 293 9.08 -9.12 -26.57
CA GLY A 293 10.17 -9.32 -27.53
C GLY A 293 10.96 -8.05 -27.87
N LEU A 294 10.66 -6.91 -27.23
CA LEU A 294 11.35 -5.63 -27.41
C LEU A 294 12.13 -5.28 -26.13
N GLY A 295 13.40 -4.90 -26.27
CA GLY A 295 14.22 -4.40 -25.16
C GLY A 295 13.78 -3.03 -24.66
N PRO A 296 14.24 -2.59 -23.46
CA PRO A 296 13.76 -1.36 -22.82
C PRO A 296 13.96 -0.10 -23.68
N LEU A 297 15.08 0.01 -24.40
CA LEU A 297 15.36 1.17 -25.27
C LEU A 297 14.63 1.12 -26.63
N GLN A 298 13.98 0.00 -26.96
CA GLN A 298 13.18 -0.15 -28.19
C GLN A 298 11.71 0.21 -27.95
N GLN A 299 11.31 0.40 -26.70
CA GLN A 299 9.95 0.76 -26.33
C GLN A 299 9.64 2.22 -26.68
N ARG A 300 8.37 2.49 -26.97
CA ARG A 300 7.78 3.84 -27.00
C ARG A 300 6.58 3.81 -26.07
N ILE A 301 6.76 4.37 -24.89
CA ILE A 301 5.85 4.19 -23.74
C ILE A 301 5.04 5.47 -23.56
N VAL A 302 3.74 5.40 -23.86
CA VAL A 302 2.83 6.51 -23.57
C VAL A 302 2.20 6.28 -22.20
N VAL A 303 2.31 7.29 -21.33
CA VAL A 303 1.73 7.28 -19.98
C VAL A 303 0.60 8.30 -19.94
N PHE A 304 -0.63 7.82 -19.81
CA PHE A 304 -1.80 8.67 -19.61
C PHE A 304 -1.94 9.02 -18.12
N GLY A 305 -1.78 10.30 -17.80
CA GLY A 305 -1.61 10.80 -16.44
C GLY A 305 -0.20 11.33 -16.21
N ALA A 306 -0.10 12.42 -15.44
CA ALA A 306 1.17 13.06 -15.09
C ALA A 306 1.20 13.51 -13.61
N GLY A 307 0.55 12.73 -12.75
CA GLY A 307 0.54 12.90 -11.29
C GLY A 307 1.66 12.12 -10.60
N SER A 308 1.54 11.98 -9.29
CA SER A 308 2.48 11.27 -8.41
C SER A 308 2.82 9.85 -8.89
N ALA A 309 1.81 9.03 -9.10
CA ALA A 309 1.97 7.64 -9.56
C ALA A 309 2.62 7.55 -10.95
N ALA A 310 2.22 8.40 -11.91
CA ALA A 310 2.77 8.39 -13.27
C ALA A 310 4.28 8.64 -13.30
N VAL A 311 4.74 9.67 -12.58
CA VAL A 311 6.17 9.99 -12.48
C VAL A 311 6.92 8.92 -11.70
N GLY A 312 6.36 8.44 -10.58
CA GLY A 312 6.93 7.37 -9.78
C GLY A 312 7.14 6.08 -10.58
N VAL A 313 6.14 5.66 -11.35
CA VAL A 313 6.19 4.47 -12.23
C VAL A 313 7.23 4.62 -13.33
N ALA A 314 7.23 5.72 -14.09
CA ALA A 314 8.20 5.91 -15.16
C ALA A 314 9.65 5.95 -14.63
N LYS A 315 9.88 6.64 -13.51
CA LYS A 315 11.18 6.70 -12.85
C LYS A 315 11.65 5.32 -12.37
N ASN A 316 10.79 4.55 -11.70
CA ASN A 316 11.14 3.22 -11.21
C ASN A 316 11.38 2.21 -12.34
N ILE A 317 10.59 2.26 -13.42
CA ILE A 317 10.87 1.45 -14.62
C ILE A 317 12.26 1.77 -15.17
N ALA A 318 12.61 3.05 -15.29
CA ALA A 318 13.93 3.46 -15.79
C ALA A 318 15.08 3.03 -14.88
N GLN A 319 14.93 3.19 -13.55
CA GLN A 319 15.92 2.74 -12.56
C GLN A 319 16.10 1.22 -12.59
N LEU A 320 15.00 0.47 -12.59
CA LEU A 320 15.06 -0.98 -12.61
C LEU A 320 15.61 -1.51 -13.93
N ALA A 321 15.21 -0.94 -15.08
CA ALA A 321 15.75 -1.29 -16.38
C ALA A 321 17.26 -1.02 -16.45
N SER A 322 17.72 0.11 -15.90
CA SER A 322 19.15 0.42 -15.80
C SER A 322 19.90 -0.65 -15.00
N ARG A 323 19.38 -1.05 -13.84
CA ARG A 323 19.97 -2.11 -13.00
C ARG A 323 19.96 -3.49 -13.68
N MET A 324 18.88 -3.85 -14.36
CA MET A 324 18.66 -5.21 -14.87
C MET A 324 19.20 -5.45 -16.29
N TYR A 325 19.25 -4.41 -17.12
CA TYR A 325 19.73 -4.50 -18.50
C TYR A 325 21.06 -3.78 -18.72
N ASN A 326 21.65 -3.17 -17.67
CA ASN A 326 22.88 -2.39 -17.74
C ASN A 326 22.83 -1.29 -18.81
N VAL A 327 21.71 -0.56 -18.84
CA VAL A 327 21.47 0.57 -19.75
C VAL A 327 21.46 1.88 -18.96
N ASP A 328 21.73 3.00 -19.63
CA ASP A 328 21.61 4.32 -18.98
C ASP A 328 20.13 4.63 -18.68
N MET A 329 19.85 4.97 -17.42
CA MET A 329 18.53 5.41 -16.97
C MET A 329 18.02 6.59 -17.79
N GLN A 330 18.88 7.54 -18.18
CA GLN A 330 18.48 8.71 -18.97
C GLN A 330 18.00 8.32 -20.37
N GLU A 331 18.59 7.30 -20.99
CA GLU A 331 18.11 6.78 -22.28
C GLU A 331 16.77 6.05 -22.12
N VAL A 332 16.56 5.33 -21.02
CA VAL A 332 15.26 4.71 -20.74
C VAL A 332 14.18 5.78 -20.53
N LEU A 333 14.47 6.87 -19.81
CA LEU A 333 13.52 7.98 -19.61
C LEU A 333 13.07 8.62 -20.93
N LYS A 334 13.94 8.69 -21.96
CA LYS A 334 13.58 9.20 -23.29
C LYS A 334 12.56 8.34 -24.04
N THR A 335 12.34 7.09 -23.61
CA THR A 335 11.30 6.23 -24.20
C THR A 335 9.89 6.59 -23.73
N PHE A 336 9.76 7.40 -22.68
CA PHE A 336 8.48 7.80 -22.10
C PHE A 336 7.91 9.08 -22.74
N TYR A 337 6.59 9.10 -22.85
CA TYR A 337 5.78 10.23 -23.32
C TYR A 337 4.61 10.40 -22.35
N LEU A 338 4.68 11.41 -21.48
CA LEU A 338 3.62 11.70 -20.51
C LEU A 338 2.52 12.55 -21.14
N VAL A 339 1.27 12.21 -20.85
CA VAL A 339 0.08 12.93 -21.31
C VAL A 339 -0.69 13.41 -20.09
N ASP A 340 -0.92 14.71 -19.98
CA ASP A 340 -1.78 15.29 -18.95
C ASP A 340 -3.05 15.90 -19.55
N THR A 341 -3.82 16.64 -18.75
CA THR A 341 -5.08 17.27 -19.20
C THR A 341 -4.90 18.31 -20.30
N ARG A 342 -3.66 18.71 -20.62
CA ARG A 342 -3.30 19.64 -21.71
C ARG A 342 -2.55 18.95 -22.86
N GLY A 343 -2.55 17.62 -22.91
CA GLY A 343 -1.86 16.84 -23.94
C GLY A 343 -0.44 16.45 -23.55
N LEU A 344 0.46 16.32 -24.53
CA LEU A 344 1.84 15.88 -24.31
C LEU A 344 2.58 16.81 -23.33
N VAL A 345 3.30 16.25 -22.37
CA VAL A 345 4.21 17.02 -21.50
C VAL A 345 5.53 17.25 -22.23
N SER A 346 5.79 18.51 -22.62
CA SER A 346 7.02 18.91 -23.32
C SER A 346 7.48 20.31 -22.90
N ASP A 347 8.77 20.60 -23.01
CA ASP A 347 9.35 21.92 -22.71
C ASP A 347 8.84 23.00 -23.67
N THR A 348 8.36 22.60 -24.84
CA THR A 348 7.88 23.47 -25.93
C THR A 348 6.35 23.67 -25.94
N ARG A 349 5.62 23.11 -24.96
CA ARG A 349 4.15 23.22 -24.87
C ARG A 349 3.67 24.65 -24.58
N GLY A 350 4.53 25.47 -23.97
CA GLY A 350 4.26 26.89 -23.72
C GLY A 350 3.60 27.23 -22.38
N ASP A 351 3.28 26.25 -21.54
CA ASP A 351 2.81 26.44 -20.16
C ASP A 351 3.93 26.20 -19.14
N LYS A 352 3.74 26.72 -17.91
CA LYS A 352 4.62 26.38 -16.78
C LYS A 352 4.29 24.97 -16.30
N LEU A 353 5.19 24.03 -16.54
CA LEU A 353 5.11 22.67 -16.00
C LEU A 353 5.33 22.67 -14.49
N ALA A 354 4.64 21.76 -13.80
CA ALA A 354 4.94 21.46 -12.40
C ALA A 354 6.31 20.78 -12.28
N SER A 355 7.03 21.02 -11.18
CA SER A 355 8.41 20.56 -10.98
C SER A 355 8.57 19.05 -11.17
N HIS A 356 7.62 18.26 -10.67
CA HIS A 356 7.64 16.80 -10.78
C HIS A 356 7.52 16.27 -12.21
N LYS A 357 7.01 17.08 -13.16
CA LYS A 357 6.88 16.69 -14.57
C LYS A 357 8.15 16.90 -15.38
N LEU A 358 9.07 17.75 -14.90
CA LEU A 358 10.26 18.17 -15.65
C LEU A 358 11.24 17.03 -15.96
N LEU A 359 11.27 15.99 -15.10
CA LEU A 359 12.13 14.81 -15.33
C LEU A 359 11.75 14.07 -16.63
N LEU A 360 10.47 14.10 -17.00
CA LEU A 360 9.88 13.31 -18.07
C LEU A 360 9.31 14.19 -19.19
N SER A 361 9.59 15.50 -19.17
CA SER A 361 9.17 16.39 -20.25
C SER A 361 9.97 16.10 -21.52
N ARG A 362 9.27 16.09 -22.65
CA ARG A 362 9.91 15.94 -23.96
C ARG A 362 10.68 17.20 -24.32
N LYS A 363 11.94 16.98 -24.71
CA LYS A 363 12.88 18.03 -25.12
C LYS A 363 13.15 18.04 -26.63
N ASP A 364 12.73 16.98 -27.30
CA ASP A 364 12.97 16.67 -28.70
C ASP A 364 11.71 16.85 -29.57
N VAL A 365 10.68 17.51 -29.02
CA VAL A 365 9.42 17.80 -29.72
C VAL A 365 9.33 19.30 -29.97
N SER A 366 9.10 19.71 -31.21
CA SER A 366 8.97 21.12 -31.58
C SER A 366 7.69 21.74 -31.03
N ALA A 367 7.66 23.06 -30.88
CA ALA A 367 6.46 23.77 -30.42
C ALA A 367 5.25 23.53 -31.34
N GLU A 368 5.45 23.40 -32.65
CA GLU A 368 4.39 23.11 -33.62
C GLU A 368 3.80 21.70 -33.41
N GLU A 369 4.64 20.70 -33.15
CA GLU A 369 4.20 19.33 -32.84
C GLU A 369 3.46 19.27 -31.51
N SER A 370 3.99 19.94 -30.46
CA SER A 370 3.33 20.00 -29.16
C SER A 370 1.95 20.65 -29.22
N GLN A 371 1.78 21.68 -30.04
CA GLN A 371 0.47 22.32 -30.26
C GLN A 371 -0.55 21.41 -30.98
N LYS A 372 -0.09 20.41 -31.72
CA LYS A 372 -0.96 19.40 -32.37
C LYS A 372 -1.32 18.25 -31.43
N MET A 373 -0.50 17.99 -30.40
CA MET A 373 -0.66 16.87 -29.47
C MET A 373 -1.42 17.26 -28.20
N THR A 374 -2.70 17.59 -28.38
CA THR A 374 -3.57 18.09 -27.28
C THR A 374 -4.44 17.02 -26.62
N SER A 375 -4.58 15.86 -27.26
CA SER A 375 -5.32 14.69 -26.76
C SER A 375 -4.44 13.45 -26.66
N LEU A 376 -4.93 12.41 -25.97
CA LEU A 376 -4.27 11.10 -25.93
C LEU A 376 -4.17 10.49 -27.33
N GLU A 377 -5.24 10.61 -28.12
CA GLU A 377 -5.34 10.12 -29.49
C GLU A 377 -4.27 10.75 -30.39
N ASP A 378 -4.07 12.07 -30.30
CA ASP A 378 -3.04 12.78 -31.07
C ASP A 378 -1.63 12.28 -30.72
N VAL A 379 -1.37 12.11 -29.42
CA VAL A 379 -0.08 11.59 -28.92
C VAL A 379 0.14 10.16 -29.40
N VAL A 380 -0.87 9.28 -29.31
CA VAL A 380 -0.75 7.89 -29.78
C VAL A 380 -0.48 7.84 -31.28
N LYS A 381 -1.15 8.69 -32.07
CA LYS A 381 -0.93 8.80 -33.53
C LYS A 381 0.49 9.26 -33.87
N PHE A 382 1.02 10.22 -33.12
CA PHE A 382 2.38 10.73 -33.30
C PHE A 382 3.45 9.73 -32.86
N VAL A 383 3.34 9.23 -31.62
CA VAL A 383 4.36 8.39 -30.98
C VAL A 383 4.41 6.97 -31.55
N LYS A 384 3.28 6.46 -32.03
CA LYS A 384 3.13 5.05 -32.45
C LYS A 384 3.60 4.09 -31.34
N PRO A 385 2.98 4.16 -30.14
CA PRO A 385 3.49 3.49 -28.95
C PRO A 385 3.52 1.98 -29.10
N THR A 386 4.44 1.34 -28.37
CA THR A 386 4.49 -0.11 -28.15
C THR A 386 3.88 -0.49 -26.80
N ALA A 387 3.76 0.48 -25.89
CA ALA A 387 3.19 0.31 -24.56
C ALA A 387 2.31 1.50 -24.16
N LEU A 388 1.18 1.22 -23.50
CA LEU A 388 0.29 2.19 -22.84
C LEU A 388 0.17 1.91 -21.35
N LEU A 389 0.42 2.93 -20.53
CA LEU A 389 0.22 2.89 -19.08
C LEU A 389 -0.83 3.93 -18.68
N GLY A 390 -1.88 3.50 -18.00
CA GLY A 390 -2.98 4.34 -17.54
C GLY A 390 -2.87 4.65 -16.06
N LEU A 391 -2.61 5.91 -15.72
CA LEU A 391 -2.40 6.44 -14.35
C LEU A 391 -3.12 7.78 -14.18
N GLY A 392 -4.26 7.94 -14.86
CA GLY A 392 -5.02 9.20 -14.94
C GLY A 392 -6.12 9.34 -13.89
N GLY A 393 -6.56 8.24 -13.28
CA GLY A 393 -7.71 8.20 -12.36
C GLY A 393 -9.07 8.44 -13.05
N VAL A 394 -9.10 8.38 -14.38
CA VAL A 394 -10.28 8.64 -15.21
C VAL A 394 -10.30 7.60 -16.34
N GLY A 395 -11.41 6.87 -16.43
CA GLY A 395 -11.65 5.86 -17.45
C GLY A 395 -13.16 5.73 -17.72
N PRO A 396 -13.54 5.09 -18.84
CA PRO A 396 -12.66 4.53 -19.87
C PRO A 396 -12.09 5.62 -20.80
N VAL A 397 -10.82 5.47 -21.20
CA VAL A 397 -10.10 6.41 -22.09
C VAL A 397 -9.18 5.71 -23.11
N PHE A 398 -8.79 4.46 -22.87
CA PHE A 398 -8.07 3.64 -23.86
C PHE A 398 -9.11 3.02 -24.80
N THR A 399 -9.49 3.79 -25.81
CA THR A 399 -10.52 3.40 -26.80
C THR A 399 -10.05 2.26 -27.71
N GLU A 400 -10.99 1.61 -28.40
CA GLU A 400 -10.67 0.56 -29.38
C GLU A 400 -9.69 1.05 -30.45
N GLU A 401 -9.88 2.27 -30.98
CA GLU A 401 -8.97 2.87 -31.98
C GLU A 401 -7.54 2.98 -31.42
N ILE A 402 -7.40 3.48 -30.18
CA ILE A 402 -6.09 3.60 -29.52
C ILE A 402 -5.44 2.23 -29.33
N VAL A 403 -6.17 1.26 -28.77
CA VAL A 403 -5.63 -0.08 -28.46
C VAL A 403 -5.24 -0.81 -29.75
N ARG A 404 -6.06 -0.74 -30.80
CA ARG A 404 -5.74 -1.31 -32.12
C ARG A 404 -4.53 -0.64 -32.76
N SER A 405 -4.38 0.67 -32.61
CA SER A 405 -3.20 1.40 -33.08
C SER A 405 -1.92 0.88 -32.41
N VAL A 406 -1.95 0.64 -31.09
CA VAL A 406 -0.80 0.09 -30.36
C VAL A 406 -0.49 -1.35 -30.81
N ALA A 407 -1.51 -2.17 -31.02
CA ALA A 407 -1.36 -3.52 -31.55
C ALA A 407 -0.80 -3.57 -32.99
N ALA A 408 -1.01 -2.52 -33.79
CA ALA A 408 -0.38 -2.40 -35.10
C ALA A 408 1.13 -2.07 -35.02
N ASN A 409 1.59 -1.51 -33.88
CA ASN A 409 2.98 -1.08 -33.69
C ASN A 409 3.85 -2.11 -32.94
N ALA A 410 3.23 -3.10 -32.29
CA ALA A 410 3.92 -4.15 -31.55
C ALA A 410 3.15 -5.47 -31.63
N ALA A 411 3.86 -6.58 -31.91
CA ALA A 411 3.24 -7.91 -32.00
C ALA A 411 2.62 -8.37 -30.67
N ARG A 412 3.19 -7.92 -29.54
CA ARG A 412 2.71 -8.14 -28.18
C ARG A 412 2.64 -6.80 -27.46
N PRO A 413 1.58 -5.99 -27.68
CA PRO A 413 1.48 -4.65 -27.11
C PRO A 413 1.29 -4.71 -25.60
N ILE A 414 1.97 -3.85 -24.86
CA ILE A 414 1.82 -3.76 -23.39
C ILE A 414 0.71 -2.75 -23.08
N ILE A 415 -0.38 -3.17 -22.43
CA ILE A 415 -1.53 -2.31 -22.11
C ILE A 415 -1.83 -2.44 -20.62
N PHE A 416 -1.43 -1.45 -19.82
CA PHE A 416 -1.56 -1.47 -18.36
C PHE A 416 -2.59 -0.44 -17.89
N PRO A 417 -3.86 -0.81 -17.66
CA PRO A 417 -4.86 0.08 -17.06
C PRO A 417 -4.76 0.04 -15.52
N LEU A 418 -4.05 1.01 -14.93
CA LEU A 418 -3.63 0.96 -13.52
C LEU A 418 -4.49 1.80 -12.57
N SER A 419 -5.45 2.57 -13.09
CA SER A 419 -6.32 3.38 -12.25
C SER A 419 -7.28 2.54 -11.40
N ASN A 420 -7.49 2.97 -10.16
CA ASN A 420 -8.35 2.33 -9.17
C ASN A 420 -9.50 3.26 -8.74
N PRO A 421 -10.69 2.73 -8.38
CA PRO A 421 -11.12 1.32 -8.49
C PRO A 421 -11.45 0.92 -9.94
N THR A 422 -12.02 -0.28 -10.15
CA THR A 422 -12.38 -0.81 -11.49
C THR A 422 -13.17 0.18 -12.37
N SER A 423 -14.05 1.00 -11.79
CA SER A 423 -14.82 2.04 -12.51
C SER A 423 -13.98 3.21 -13.04
N LYS A 424 -12.70 3.29 -12.65
CA LYS A 424 -11.72 4.28 -13.13
C LYS A 424 -10.68 3.68 -14.06
N SER A 425 -10.73 2.37 -14.31
CA SER A 425 -9.81 1.66 -15.21
C SER A 425 -9.86 2.26 -16.62
N GLU A 426 -8.71 2.50 -17.23
CA GLU A 426 -8.61 3.13 -18.55
C GLU A 426 -9.24 2.30 -19.66
N VAL A 427 -9.19 0.97 -19.54
CA VAL A 427 -9.87 -0.02 -20.37
C VAL A 427 -10.23 -1.23 -19.52
N VAL A 428 -11.29 -1.95 -19.90
CA VAL A 428 -11.61 -3.25 -19.32
C VAL A 428 -10.71 -4.31 -19.99
N PRO A 429 -9.96 -5.16 -19.25
CA PRO A 429 -9.06 -6.13 -19.87
C PRO A 429 -9.70 -7.02 -20.94
N ASP A 430 -10.96 -7.43 -20.77
CA ASP A 430 -11.69 -8.22 -21.78
C ASP A 430 -11.77 -7.51 -23.14
N ASP A 431 -12.04 -6.21 -23.14
CA ASP A 431 -12.07 -5.40 -24.36
C ASP A 431 -10.68 -5.30 -24.98
N ALA A 432 -9.65 -5.02 -24.19
CA ALA A 432 -8.27 -4.93 -24.68
C ALA A 432 -7.78 -6.26 -25.29
N TYR A 433 -8.13 -7.40 -24.69
CA TYR A 433 -7.83 -8.71 -25.26
C TYR A 433 -8.58 -8.93 -26.58
N ARG A 434 -9.88 -8.61 -26.66
CA ARG A 434 -10.65 -8.73 -27.91
C ARG A 434 -10.11 -7.85 -29.03
N TRP A 435 -9.81 -6.59 -28.73
CA TRP A 435 -9.30 -5.64 -29.73
C TRP A 435 -7.90 -5.98 -30.24
N THR A 436 -7.17 -6.83 -29.53
CA THR A 436 -5.82 -7.27 -29.89
C THR A 436 -5.74 -8.76 -30.26
N ASN A 437 -6.87 -9.45 -30.42
CA ASN A 437 -6.93 -10.90 -30.66
C ASN A 437 -6.09 -11.71 -29.65
N GLY A 438 -6.15 -11.32 -28.37
CA GLY A 438 -5.41 -11.95 -27.28
C GLY A 438 -3.92 -11.59 -27.19
N ALA A 439 -3.41 -10.71 -28.04
CA ALA A 439 -1.97 -10.38 -28.07
C ALA A 439 -1.51 -9.43 -26.94
N ALA A 440 -2.42 -8.62 -26.38
CA ALA A 440 -2.10 -7.66 -25.35
C ALA A 440 -1.51 -8.32 -24.09
N ILE A 441 -0.44 -7.72 -23.56
CA ILE A 441 0.12 -8.05 -22.24
C ILE A 441 -0.47 -7.06 -21.24
N ILE A 442 -1.24 -7.57 -20.26
CA ILE A 442 -2.05 -6.72 -19.36
C ILE A 442 -1.69 -6.97 -17.90
N ALA A 443 -1.36 -5.89 -17.20
CA ALA A 443 -1.46 -5.77 -15.75
C ALA A 443 -2.42 -4.63 -15.41
N SER A 444 -3.46 -4.91 -14.62
CA SER A 444 -4.42 -3.90 -14.16
C SER A 444 -4.14 -3.46 -12.71
N GLY A 445 -4.63 -2.29 -12.32
CA GLY A 445 -4.56 -1.83 -10.92
C GLY A 445 -5.55 -2.57 -10.01
N SER A 446 -6.79 -2.72 -10.49
CA SER A 446 -7.87 -3.45 -9.82
C SER A 446 -8.03 -4.88 -10.35
N PRO A 447 -8.61 -5.81 -9.58
CA PRO A 447 -8.84 -7.17 -10.04
C PRO A 447 -9.93 -7.22 -11.12
N PHE A 448 -9.71 -8.05 -12.15
CA PHE A 448 -10.69 -8.33 -13.22
C PHE A 448 -10.85 -9.85 -13.41
N PRO A 449 -12.03 -10.31 -13.84
CA PRO A 449 -12.23 -11.71 -14.18
C PRO A 449 -11.38 -12.11 -15.39
N ALA A 450 -11.20 -13.42 -15.59
CA ALA A 450 -10.57 -13.94 -16.79
C ALA A 450 -11.46 -13.74 -18.03
N SER A 451 -10.81 -13.57 -19.18
CA SER A 451 -11.43 -13.40 -20.49
C SER A 451 -11.27 -14.68 -21.31
N THR A 452 -12.19 -14.93 -22.26
CA THR A 452 -12.10 -16.07 -23.18
C THR A 452 -12.00 -15.55 -24.61
N ILE A 453 -10.85 -15.75 -25.25
CA ILE A 453 -10.57 -15.31 -26.62
C ILE A 453 -10.23 -16.55 -27.45
N ASP A 454 -10.99 -16.82 -28.51
CA ASP A 454 -10.79 -17.97 -29.40
C ASP A 454 -10.63 -19.32 -28.67
N GLY A 455 -11.40 -19.51 -27.59
CA GLY A 455 -11.35 -20.71 -26.74
C GLY A 455 -10.20 -20.77 -25.74
N LYS A 456 -9.28 -19.79 -25.73
CA LYS A 456 -8.22 -19.64 -24.73
C LYS A 456 -8.70 -18.76 -23.58
N THR A 457 -8.57 -19.24 -22.34
CA THR A 457 -8.77 -18.42 -21.14
C THR A 457 -7.51 -17.63 -20.83
N ILE A 458 -7.64 -16.31 -20.71
CA ILE A 458 -6.55 -15.38 -20.41
C ILE A 458 -6.95 -14.56 -19.19
N LYS A 459 -6.10 -14.54 -18.15
CA LYS A 459 -6.34 -13.77 -16.93
C LYS A 459 -5.38 -12.58 -16.89
N PRO A 460 -5.88 -11.33 -16.72
CA PRO A 460 -5.00 -10.20 -16.56
C PRO A 460 -4.23 -10.32 -15.24
N SER A 461 -2.95 -9.93 -15.27
CA SER A 461 -2.17 -9.78 -14.04
C SER A 461 -2.64 -8.55 -13.26
N GLN A 462 -2.35 -8.48 -11.97
CA GLN A 462 -2.67 -7.30 -11.15
C GLN A 462 -1.40 -6.66 -10.59
N GLY A 463 -1.13 -5.41 -10.97
CA GLY A 463 -0.04 -4.61 -10.42
C GLY A 463 -0.41 -3.98 -9.08
N ASN A 464 -0.59 -4.80 -8.05
CA ASN A 464 -1.00 -4.35 -6.72
C ASN A 464 0.20 -4.13 -5.80
N ASN A 465 0.32 -2.92 -5.22
CA ASN A 465 1.42 -2.55 -4.33
C ASN A 465 1.57 -3.48 -3.11
N LEU A 466 0.53 -4.27 -2.77
CA LEU A 466 0.60 -5.34 -1.76
C LEU A 466 1.81 -6.27 -1.95
N TYR A 467 2.29 -6.49 -3.19
CA TYR A 467 3.50 -7.27 -3.40
C TYR A 467 4.77 -6.65 -2.82
N VAL A 468 4.81 -5.32 -2.64
CA VAL A 468 6.06 -4.59 -2.34
C VAL A 468 6.06 -3.99 -0.95
N PHE A 469 5.08 -3.13 -0.62
CA PHE A 469 5.15 -2.34 0.61
C PHE A 469 5.27 -3.19 1.88
N PRO A 470 4.62 -4.38 2.01
CA PRO A 470 4.76 -5.18 3.21
C PRO A 470 6.20 -5.63 3.45
N GLY A 471 6.86 -6.15 2.42
CA GLY A 471 8.27 -6.58 2.48
C GLY A 471 9.22 -5.40 2.71
N VAL A 472 8.96 -4.25 2.09
CA VAL A 472 9.75 -3.03 2.32
C VAL A 472 9.65 -2.57 3.77
N GLY A 473 8.44 -2.45 4.33
CA GLY A 473 8.27 -2.04 5.72
C GLY A 473 8.83 -3.06 6.70
N LEU A 474 8.71 -4.37 6.45
CA LEU A 474 9.35 -5.41 7.28
C LEU A 474 10.89 -5.30 7.25
N GLY A 475 11.47 -5.19 6.06
CA GLY A 475 12.93 -5.05 5.90
C GLY A 475 13.45 -3.80 6.60
N CYS A 476 12.78 -2.66 6.41
CA CYS A 476 13.14 -1.40 7.06
C CYS A 476 12.92 -1.43 8.59
N ALA A 477 11.87 -2.09 9.09
CA ALA A 477 11.65 -2.24 10.54
C ALA A 477 12.75 -3.07 11.20
N LEU A 478 13.26 -4.10 10.51
CA LEU A 478 14.35 -4.95 11.01
C LEU A 478 15.72 -4.28 10.88
N ALA A 479 16.04 -3.71 9.71
CA ALA A 479 17.31 -3.05 9.43
C ALA A 479 17.45 -1.67 10.09
N GLN A 480 16.33 -1.01 10.37
CA GLN A 480 16.27 0.34 10.93
C GLN A 480 17.14 1.36 10.17
N PRO A 481 17.10 1.42 8.82
CA PRO A 481 18.00 2.28 8.05
C PRO A 481 17.80 3.76 8.43
N SER A 482 18.82 4.62 8.41
CA SER A 482 18.65 6.02 8.86
C SER A 482 17.58 6.80 8.08
N TYR A 483 17.35 6.43 6.82
CA TYR A 483 16.31 6.93 5.93
C TYR A 483 16.00 5.87 4.84
N ILE A 484 15.00 6.10 3.98
CA ILE A 484 14.60 5.15 2.93
C ILE A 484 14.86 5.76 1.54
N PRO A 485 16.03 5.46 0.92
CA PRO A 485 16.32 5.90 -0.44
C PRO A 485 15.63 5.03 -1.49
N ASP A 486 15.53 5.53 -2.73
CA ASP A 486 14.90 4.83 -3.86
C ASP A 486 15.58 3.47 -4.15
N GLU A 487 16.87 3.34 -3.87
CA GLU A 487 17.66 2.13 -4.05
C GLU A 487 17.06 0.93 -3.30
N LEU A 488 16.48 1.15 -2.10
CA LEU A 488 15.81 0.07 -1.36
C LEU A 488 14.55 -0.41 -2.09
N LEU A 489 13.80 0.50 -2.71
CA LEU A 489 12.59 0.19 -3.47
C LEU A 489 12.95 -0.48 -4.81
N VAL A 490 14.04 -0.06 -5.45
CA VAL A 490 14.59 -0.72 -6.64
C VAL A 490 15.06 -2.14 -6.31
N ALA A 491 15.66 -2.37 -5.13
CA ALA A 491 16.01 -3.72 -4.68
C ALA A 491 14.76 -4.59 -4.45
N ALA A 492 13.73 -4.04 -3.81
CA ALA A 492 12.44 -4.71 -3.65
C ALA A 492 11.78 -5.07 -5.00
N SER A 493 11.81 -4.13 -5.96
CA SER A 493 11.27 -4.32 -7.31
C SER A 493 12.04 -5.38 -8.10
N ALA A 494 13.38 -5.38 -8.02
CA ALA A 494 14.23 -6.40 -8.63
C ALA A 494 13.95 -7.78 -8.05
N CYS A 495 13.79 -7.88 -6.73
CA CYS A 495 13.41 -9.11 -6.05
C CYS A 495 12.07 -9.66 -6.57
N LEU A 496 11.04 -8.81 -6.63
CA LEU A 496 9.72 -9.19 -7.13
C LEU A 496 9.77 -9.63 -8.60
N ASN A 497 10.52 -8.92 -9.45
CA ASN A 497 10.71 -9.30 -10.85
C ASN A 497 11.33 -10.71 -10.98
N GLN A 498 12.36 -11.01 -10.17
CA GLN A 498 13.09 -12.27 -10.19
C GLN A 498 12.30 -13.45 -9.61
N GLN A 499 11.35 -13.19 -8.70
CA GLN A 499 10.47 -14.22 -8.15
C GLN A 499 9.40 -14.70 -9.14
N THR A 500 9.19 -13.99 -10.25
CA THR A 500 8.32 -14.48 -11.32
C THR A 500 9.06 -15.51 -12.16
N THR A 501 8.63 -16.76 -12.06
CA THR A 501 9.27 -17.91 -12.73
C THR A 501 9.08 -17.90 -14.25
N PRO A 502 9.96 -18.56 -15.03
CA PRO A 502 9.76 -18.74 -16.47
C PRO A 502 8.41 -19.38 -16.83
N GLU A 503 7.94 -20.33 -16.02
CA GLU A 503 6.67 -21.02 -16.19
C GLU A 503 5.49 -20.06 -16.02
N GLN A 504 5.53 -19.18 -15.01
CA GLN A 504 4.52 -18.14 -14.79
C GLN A 504 4.52 -17.14 -15.96
N LEU A 505 5.69 -16.72 -16.43
CA LEU A 505 5.78 -15.85 -17.61
C LEU A 505 5.23 -16.51 -18.87
N ALA A 506 5.48 -17.81 -19.07
CA ALA A 506 4.91 -18.58 -20.18
C ALA A 506 3.38 -18.70 -20.07
N ALA A 507 2.84 -18.71 -18.84
CA ALA A 507 1.42 -18.67 -18.54
C ALA A 507 0.81 -17.25 -18.56
N GLU A 508 1.52 -16.25 -19.11
CA GLU A 508 1.08 -14.86 -19.22
C GLU A 508 0.86 -14.15 -17.87
N GLN A 509 1.51 -14.63 -16.81
CA GLN A 509 1.51 -14.02 -15.48
C GLN A 509 2.75 -13.15 -15.28
N LEU A 510 2.55 -11.90 -14.87
CA LEU A 510 3.62 -10.91 -14.70
C LEU A 510 4.16 -10.82 -13.26
N TYR A 511 3.48 -11.48 -12.32
CA TYR A 511 3.78 -11.50 -10.89
C TYR A 511 3.61 -12.93 -10.35
N PRO A 512 4.30 -13.30 -9.26
CA PRO A 512 4.02 -14.55 -8.54
C PRO A 512 2.62 -14.53 -7.92
N PRO A 513 2.03 -15.68 -7.53
CA PRO A 513 0.70 -15.73 -6.95
C PRO A 513 0.65 -15.12 -5.54
N LEU A 514 -0.52 -14.59 -5.15
CA LEU A 514 -0.71 -13.91 -3.85
C LEU A 514 -0.83 -14.87 -2.65
N ASP A 515 -1.07 -16.15 -2.87
CA ASP A 515 -1.09 -17.14 -1.79
C ASP A 515 0.30 -17.33 -1.14
N ASP A 516 1.38 -16.97 -1.84
CA ASP A 516 2.76 -16.97 -1.33
C ASP A 516 3.22 -15.60 -0.76
N ILE A 517 2.30 -14.67 -0.48
CA ILE A 517 2.63 -13.27 -0.14
C ILE A 517 3.58 -13.12 1.07
N HIS A 518 3.46 -13.99 2.07
CA HIS A 518 4.37 -14.01 3.23
C HIS A 518 5.81 -14.30 2.82
N ASN A 519 6.01 -15.30 1.95
CA ASN A 519 7.33 -15.69 1.47
C ASN A 519 7.88 -14.65 0.48
N ILE A 520 7.04 -14.09 -0.39
CA ILE A 520 7.40 -12.99 -1.28
C ILE A 520 7.93 -11.80 -0.47
N SER A 521 7.18 -11.40 0.58
CA SER A 521 7.57 -10.32 1.48
C SER A 521 8.85 -10.61 2.25
N ALA A 522 9.10 -11.87 2.64
CA ALA A 522 10.33 -12.27 3.32
C ALA A 522 11.58 -12.09 2.42
N HIS A 523 11.47 -12.46 1.14
CA HIS A 523 12.56 -12.25 0.18
C HIS A 523 12.78 -10.77 -0.11
N ILE A 524 11.71 -9.99 -0.27
CA ILE A 524 11.81 -8.54 -0.45
C ILE A 524 12.45 -7.88 0.77
N ALA A 525 12.01 -8.22 1.98
CA ALA A 525 12.59 -7.72 3.22
C ALA A 525 14.09 -8.05 3.32
N THR A 526 14.47 -9.26 2.90
CA THR A 526 15.88 -9.70 2.84
C THR A 526 16.71 -8.82 1.90
N GLU A 527 16.21 -8.54 0.69
CA GLU A 527 16.90 -7.67 -0.28
C GLU A 527 16.97 -6.22 0.20
N VAL A 528 15.92 -5.72 0.87
CA VAL A 528 15.90 -4.38 1.47
C VAL A 528 16.95 -4.28 2.59
N ILE A 529 17.06 -5.30 3.45
CA ILE A 529 18.11 -5.37 4.48
C ILE A 529 19.49 -5.39 3.82
N MET A 530 19.74 -6.28 2.87
CA MET A 530 21.01 -6.38 2.14
C MET A 530 21.41 -5.06 1.47
N GLU A 531 20.46 -4.38 0.83
CA GLU A 531 20.73 -3.11 0.17
C GLU A 531 21.01 -1.99 1.18
N SER A 532 20.29 -1.96 2.30
CA SER A 532 20.57 -0.99 3.38
C SER A 532 21.96 -1.19 3.99
N GLN A 533 22.39 -2.44 4.11
CA GLN A 533 23.72 -2.82 4.57
C GLN A 533 24.80 -2.43 3.55
N ARG A 534 24.55 -2.65 2.25
CA ARG A 534 25.44 -2.26 1.15
C ARG A 534 25.66 -0.74 1.11
N LEU A 535 24.60 0.03 1.36
CA LEU A 535 24.65 1.49 1.43
C LEU A 535 25.23 2.00 2.76
N GLY A 536 25.44 1.13 3.75
CA GLY A 536 25.97 1.49 5.08
C GLY A 536 24.99 2.28 5.95
N ILE A 537 23.70 2.28 5.60
CA ILE A 537 22.66 3.06 6.28
C ILE A 537 21.87 2.25 7.31
N ASP A 538 22.07 0.93 7.38
CA ASP A 538 21.44 0.04 8.37
C ASP A 538 21.72 0.48 9.81
N GLY A 539 20.68 0.74 10.60
CA GLY A 539 20.80 1.12 12.01
C GLY A 539 20.99 -0.08 12.93
N ASN A 540 20.40 -1.22 12.57
CA ASN A 540 20.51 -2.46 13.34
C ASN A 540 21.77 -3.23 12.93
N LYS A 541 22.87 -2.99 13.65
CA LYS A 541 24.17 -3.61 13.38
C LYS A 541 24.29 -5.07 13.84
N GLU A 542 23.29 -5.59 14.53
CA GLU A 542 23.26 -6.99 14.99
C GLU A 542 22.78 -7.96 13.91
N LEU A 543 22.20 -7.45 12.81
CA LEU A 543 21.75 -8.30 11.71
C LEU A 543 22.93 -9.03 11.04
N PRO A 544 22.73 -10.30 10.63
CA PRO A 544 23.72 -11.02 9.84
C PRO A 544 23.97 -10.30 8.50
N ARG A 545 25.12 -10.58 7.89
CA ARG A 545 25.51 -10.08 6.56
C ARG A 545 25.33 -11.11 5.45
N ASP A 546 25.14 -12.37 5.83
CA ASP A 546 24.85 -13.44 4.89
C ASP A 546 23.35 -13.46 4.54
N LYS A 547 23.05 -13.63 3.26
CA LYS A 547 21.69 -13.52 2.73
C LYS A 547 20.76 -14.60 3.27
N ASP A 548 21.23 -15.84 3.36
CA ASP A 548 20.42 -16.96 3.82
C ASP A 548 20.15 -16.85 5.33
N ALA A 549 21.14 -16.39 6.09
CA ALA A 549 20.97 -16.06 7.51
C ALA A 549 19.96 -14.91 7.72
N ILE A 550 20.00 -13.86 6.89
CA ILE A 550 18.99 -12.79 6.93
C ILE A 550 17.61 -13.35 6.61
N LEU A 551 17.46 -14.15 5.56
CA LEU A 551 16.17 -14.72 5.18
C LEU A 551 15.58 -15.60 6.30
N ALA A 552 16.42 -16.44 6.94
CA ALA A 552 16.01 -17.24 8.08
C ALA A 552 15.54 -16.38 9.26
N LEU A 553 16.26 -15.30 9.58
CA LEU A 553 15.89 -14.35 10.62
C LEU A 553 14.58 -13.64 10.28
N VAL A 554 14.42 -13.16 9.05
CA VAL A 554 13.21 -12.49 8.56
C VAL A 554 12.02 -13.43 8.72
N LYS A 555 12.11 -14.66 8.22
CA LYS A 555 11.03 -15.66 8.34
C LYS A 555 10.69 -15.97 9.79
N ALA A 556 11.70 -16.08 10.67
CA ALA A 556 11.47 -16.28 12.11
C ALA A 556 10.82 -15.07 12.79
N ALA A 557 11.02 -13.86 12.28
CA ALA A 557 10.39 -12.64 12.78
C ALA A 557 8.94 -12.46 12.34
N GLN A 558 8.51 -13.12 11.25
CA GLN A 558 7.14 -13.04 10.75
C GLN A 558 6.15 -13.65 11.75
N TRP A 559 5.23 -12.82 12.21
CA TRP A 559 4.09 -13.21 13.01
C TRP A 559 3.10 -14.02 12.19
N VAL A 560 2.60 -15.10 12.78
CA VAL A 560 1.53 -15.93 12.24
C VAL A 560 0.36 -15.97 13.21
N PRO A 561 -0.90 -15.92 12.73
CA PRO A 561 -2.05 -15.94 13.61
C PRO A 561 -2.19 -17.32 14.26
N HIS A 562 -1.88 -17.36 15.54
CA HIS A 562 -2.14 -18.52 16.41
C HIS A 562 -2.47 -18.01 17.81
N TYR A 563 -3.23 -18.80 18.56
CA TYR A 563 -3.39 -18.57 19.99
C TYR A 563 -2.19 -19.20 20.72
N PRO A 564 -1.36 -18.42 21.42
CA PRO A 564 -0.27 -18.99 22.21
C PRO A 564 -0.83 -19.96 23.26
N GLU A 565 -0.20 -21.11 23.48
CA GLU A 565 -0.70 -22.08 24.49
C GLU A 565 -0.76 -21.44 25.88
N GLU A 566 0.31 -20.74 26.24
CA GLU A 566 0.39 -19.98 27.48
C GLU A 566 -0.38 -18.66 27.37
N LEU A 567 -1.08 -18.31 28.45
CA LEU A 567 -1.62 -16.96 28.61
C LEU A 567 -0.45 -16.06 29.01
N SER A 568 -0.04 -15.14 28.13
CA SER A 568 0.95 -14.10 28.44
C SER A 568 0.37 -13.02 29.37
N ILE A 569 -0.32 -13.46 30.42
CA ILE A 569 -1.00 -12.63 31.41
C ILE A 569 -0.36 -12.96 32.74
N ARG A 570 0.27 -11.98 33.39
CA ARG A 570 0.69 -12.13 34.77
C ARG A 570 -0.56 -12.11 35.65
N LEU A 571 -0.97 -13.29 36.09
CA LEU A 571 -1.96 -13.46 37.14
C LEU A 571 -1.30 -13.02 38.46
N VAL A 572 -1.93 -12.10 39.17
CA VAL A 572 -1.53 -11.71 40.52
C VAL A 572 -2.74 -11.85 41.44
#